data_AF-A0A2S8G2T0-F1
#
_entry.id   AF-A0A2S8G2T0-F1
#
_cell.length_a   1.000
_cell.length_b   1.000
_cell.length_c   1.000
_cell.angle_alpha   90.00
_cell.angle_beta   90.00
_cell.angle_gamma   90.00
#
_symmetry.space_group_name_H-M   'P 1'
#
loop_
_entity.id
_entity.type
_entity.pdbx_description
1 polymer ?
#
loop_
_entity_poly.entity_id
_entity_poly.type
_entity_poly.pdbx_seq_one_letter_code
_entity_poly.pdbx_strand_id
1 'polypeptide(L)' 'MVRFAIIEVNQSLTIAQVTPGQLPEDTARQERGYLIDPATYRSYDQAREALFKMLRNSPASTDQTVLQA' A
#
# COMPACT_ATOMS: atom_id res chain seq x y z
N MET A 1 12.43 -16.49 5.48
CA MET A 1 12.31 -15.67 4.26
C MET A 1 11.54 -14.42 4.62
N VAL A 2 12.07 -13.25 4.30
CA VAL A 2 11.40 -11.98 4.58
C VAL A 2 10.24 -11.78 3.60
N ARG A 3 9.17 -11.12 4.04
CA ARG A 3 8.04 -10.78 3.19
C ARG A 3 7.74 -9.28 3.30
N PHE A 4 7.06 -8.72 2.32
CA PHE A 4 6.69 -7.31 2.29
C PHE A 4 5.21 -7.15 2.00
N ALA A 5 4.59 -6.13 2.56
CA ALA A 5 3.19 -5.78 2.33
C ALA A 5 3.08 -4.28 2.04
N ILE A 6 2.05 -3.90 1.29
CA ILE A 6 1.74 -2.49 1.03
C ILE A 6 0.70 -2.05 2.06
N ILE A 7 1.05 -1.05 2.85
CA ILE A 7 0.23 -0.50 3.91
C ILE A 7 0.05 1.00 3.68
N GLU A 8 -0.99 1.58 4.26
CA GLU A 8 -1.18 3.03 4.33
C GLU A 8 -0.90 3.52 5.73
N VAL A 9 0.00 4.50 5.84
CA VAL A 9 0.34 5.16 7.10
C VAL A 9 0.19 6.67 6.86
N ASN A 10 -0.58 7.36 7.69
CA ASN A 10 -0.83 8.81 7.55
C ASN A 10 -1.25 9.22 6.12
N GLN A 11 -2.19 8.48 5.51
CA GLN A 11 -2.69 8.72 4.15
C GLN A 11 -1.61 8.59 3.04
N SER A 12 -0.50 7.93 3.35
CA SER A 12 0.58 7.66 2.39
C SER A 12 0.79 6.16 2.28
N LEU A 13 0.76 5.65 1.05
CA LEU A 13 1.06 4.25 0.77
C LEU A 13 2.56 4.00 0.92
N THR A 14 2.92 2.96 1.66
CA THR A 14 4.30 2.56 1.95
C THR A 14 4.44 1.04 1.97
N ILE A 15 5.69 0.57 1.93
CA ILE A 15 6.03 -0.86 1.96
C ILE A 15 6.57 -1.19 3.34
N ALA A 16 5.88 -2.08 4.04
CA ALA A 16 6.32 -2.57 5.34
C ALA A 16 6.88 -3.99 5.23
N GLN A 17 7.89 -4.28 6.04
CA GLN A 17 8.45 -5.61 6.18
C GLN A 17 7.57 -6.44 7.11
N VAL A 18 7.09 -7.59 6.64
CA VAL A 18 6.27 -8.51 7.43
C VAL A 18 7.19 -9.53 8.10
N THR A 19 7.14 -9.55 9.43
CA THR A 19 7.87 -10.53 10.24
C THR A 19 7.41 -11.96 9.90
N PRO A 20 8.33 -12.94 9.78
CA PRO A 20 7.93 -14.32 9.59
C PRO A 20 7.00 -14.81 10.69
N GLY A 21 5.84 -15.37 10.31
CA GLY A 21 4.82 -15.84 11.25
C GLY A 21 3.81 -14.77 11.68
N GLN A 22 4.00 -13.50 11.28
CA GLN A 22 3.05 -12.41 11.49
C GLN A 22 2.17 -12.21 10.26
N LEU A 23 0.93 -11.75 10.47
CA LEU A 23 0.04 -11.39 9.38
C LEU A 23 0.35 -9.97 8.87
N PRO A 24 0.16 -9.68 7.57
CA PRO A 24 0.32 -8.33 7.02
C PRO A 24 -0.55 -7.28 7.73
N GLU A 25 -1.75 -7.67 8.18
CA GLU A 25 -2.66 -6.82 8.95
C GLU A 25 -2.07 -6.40 10.30
N ASP A 26 -1.43 -7.33 11.00
CA ASP A 26 -0.79 -7.02 12.28
C ASP A 26 0.41 -6.10 12.08
N THR A 27 1.18 -6.28 11.01
CA THR A 27 2.27 -5.37 10.63
C THR A 27 1.74 -3.96 10.37
N ALA A 28 0.64 -3.83 9.62
CA ALA A 28 0.00 -2.53 9.37
C ALA A 28 -0.44 -1.87 10.68
N ARG A 29 -1.06 -2.63 11.59
CA ARG A 29 -1.49 -2.13 12.90
C ARG A 29 -0.32 -1.67 13.77
N GLN A 30 0.81 -2.37 13.75
CA GLN A 30 2.02 -1.97 14.48
C GLN A 30 2.55 -0.62 13.99
N GLU A 31 2.53 -0.38 12.69
CA GLU A 31 2.90 0.89 12.05
C GLU A 31 1.82 1.98 12.19
N ARG A 32 0.74 1.72 12.96
CA ARG A 32 -0.45 2.58 13.09
C ARG A 32 -1.09 2.92 11.74
N GLY A 33 -1.01 1.98 10.81
CA GLY A 33 -1.58 2.08 9.47
C GLY A 33 -2.67 1.04 9.19
N TYR A 34 -3.03 0.96 7.92
CA TYR A 34 -4.03 0.02 7.40
C TYR A 34 -3.41 -0.84 6.29
N LEU A 35 -3.78 -2.11 6.24
CA LEU A 35 -3.40 -2.98 5.12
C LEU A 35 -4.25 -2.59 3.91
N ILE A 36 -3.60 -2.14 2.84
CA ILE A 36 -4.28 -1.76 1.60
C ILE A 36 -4.29 -2.90 0.59
N ASP A 37 -3.20 -3.66 0.58
CA ASP A 37 -3.04 -4.80 -0.30
C ASP A 37 -2.93 -6.10 0.50
N PRO A 38 -3.88 -7.06 0.34
CA PRO A 38 -3.78 -8.36 0.98
C PRO A 38 -2.64 -9.21 0.41
N ALA A 39 -2.07 -8.85 -0.76
CA ALA A 39 -0.95 -9.58 -1.33
C ALA A 39 0.33 -9.41 -0.49
N THR A 40 1.11 -10.50 -0.41
CA THR A 40 2.42 -10.49 0.25
C THR A 40 3.52 -10.75 -0.75
N TYR A 41 4.51 -9.86 -0.77
CA TYR A 41 5.60 -9.87 -1.73
C TYR A 41 6.83 -10.56 -1.15
N ARG A 42 7.57 -11.27 -2.01
CA ARG A 42 8.81 -11.96 -1.61
C ARG A 42 10.04 -11.05 -1.57
N SER A 43 9.97 -9.91 -2.25
CA SER A 43 11.06 -8.94 -2.38
C SER A 43 10.51 -7.52 -2.38
N TYR A 44 11.33 -6.57 -1.94
CA TYR A 44 10.99 -5.15 -1.91
C TYR A 44 10.66 -4.62 -3.31
N ASP A 45 11.46 -4.96 -4.33
CA ASP A 45 11.20 -4.55 -5.72
C ASP A 45 9.81 -4.96 -6.21
N GLN A 46 9.36 -6.16 -5.84
CA GLN A 46 8.06 -6.67 -6.25
C GLN A 46 6.91 -5.89 -5.59
N ALA A 47 7.05 -5.57 -4.30
CA ALA A 47 6.12 -4.68 -3.60
C ALA A 47 6.14 -3.27 -4.17
N ARG A 48 7.32 -2.76 -4.54
CA ARG A 48 7.49 -1.44 -5.15
C ARG A 48 6.82 -1.36 -6.51
N GLU A 49 6.98 -2.36 -7.37
CA GLU A 49 6.28 -2.41 -8.66
C GLU A 49 4.76 -2.40 -8.48
N ALA A 50 4.24 -3.15 -7.52
CA ALA A 50 2.81 -3.15 -7.20
C ALA A 50 2.34 -1.80 -6.65
N LEU A 51 3.10 -1.19 -5.73
CA LEU A 51 2.83 0.16 -5.21
C LEU A 51 2.77 1.18 -6.35
N PHE A 52 3.73 1.16 -7.28
CA PHE A 52 3.73 2.05 -8.44
C PHE A 52 2.51 1.83 -9.34
N LYS A 53 2.08 0.58 -9.53
CA LYS A 53 0.84 0.28 -10.26
C LYS A 53 -0.37 0.83 -9.52
N MET A 54 -0.46 0.66 -8.20
CA MET A 54 -1.55 1.21 -7.39
C MET A 54 -1.59 2.74 -7.47
N LEU A 55 -0.45 3.41 -7.38
CA LEU A 55 -0.38 4.88 -7.51
C LEU A 55 -0.77 5.37 -8.91
N ARG A 56 -0.35 4.65 -9.96
CA ARG A 56 -0.74 4.96 -11.34
C ARG A 56 -2.23 4.75 -11.59
N ASN A 57 -2.81 3.74 -10.96
CA ASN A 57 -4.20 3.34 -11.16
C ASN A 57 -5.16 3.94 -10.13
N SER A 58 -4.64 4.61 -9.10
CA SER A 58 -5.43 5.46 -8.22
C SER A 58 -5.82 6.68 -9.05
N PRO A 59 -7.11 6.90 -9.33
CA PRO A 59 -7.52 8.14 -9.94
C PRO A 59 -7.15 9.22 -8.93
N ALA A 60 -6.06 9.95 -9.19
CA ALA A 60 -5.87 11.26 -8.60
C ALA A 60 -7.20 11.97 -8.77
N SER A 61 -7.84 12.33 -7.65
CA SER A 61 -9.18 12.90 -7.57
C SER A 61 -9.50 13.60 -8.87
N THR A 62 -10.39 13.00 -9.67
CA THR A 62 -11.00 13.70 -10.79
C THR A 62 -11.72 14.85 -10.12
N ASP A 63 -11.03 15.98 -10.04
CA ASP A 63 -11.56 17.28 -9.78
C ASP A 63 -12.58 17.51 -10.90
N GLN A 64 -13.79 17.02 -10.66
CA GLN A 64 -14.97 17.44 -11.39
C GLN A 64 -15.20 18.90 -10.99
N THR A 65 -14.35 19.80 -11.49
CA THR A 65 -14.77 21.16 -11.76
C THR A 65 -15.86 21.05 -12.81
N VAL A 66 -17.08 20.86 -12.32
CA VAL A 66 -18.34 21.17 -12.98
C VAL A 66 -18.37 22.68 -13.26
N LEU A 67 -17.56 23.16 -14.22
CA LEU A 67 -17.84 24.41 -14.90
C LEU A 67 -18.74 24.09 -16.09
N GLN A 68 -20.03 23.91 -15.78
CA GLN A 68 -21.05 24.26 -16.75
C GLN A 68 -21.05 25.79 -16.85
N ALA A 69 -20.65 26.30 -18.00
CA ALA A 69 -20.86 27.68 -18.44
C ALA A 69 -21.48 27.62 -19.84
#